data_AF-A0A7S2C4S0-F1
#
_entry.id   AF-A0A7S2C4S0-F1
#
_cell.length_a   1.000
_cell.length_b   1.000
_cell.length_c   1.000
_cell.angle_alpha   90.00
_cell.angle_beta   90.00
_cell.angle_gamma   90.00
#
_symmetry.space_group_name_H-M   'P 1'
#
loop_
_entity.id
_entity.type
_entity.pdbx_description
1 polymer ?
#
loop_
_entity_poly.entity_id
_entity_poly.type
_entity_poly.pdbx_seq_one_letter_code
_entity_poly.pdbx_strand_id
1 'polypeptide(L)'
;MLEQANALNHSPVRAARLSGGMEDYAGSQAQGSVLFSDSADWEQHAGPLDLKMCRPSFIPNHIKMARSGKPMEKLAAARVLTILTSEDAATLDVSKSRMEICSSGGPEALLTMLSSTETTDDTSLTLAKEAAAATIANLCAQDDSRAAVVGKDAIGILLKLIERESSEELLKYACGALGNLARESVENQEAIAPGIPQLINLSRLVGIKPDDDEAAEHASLDDAEADNGLELNASITLRKLAIGNAPNYKMMEEMLTQSELRYFLHGELPNDEGRIPDSEIDK
;
A
#
# COMPACT_ATOMS: atom_id res chain seq x y z
N MET A 1 -1.47 44.61 -39.58
CA MET A 1 -1.80 43.49 -40.48
C MET A 1 -0.99 42.29 -40.01
N LEU A 2 -1.69 41.18 -39.75
CA LEU A 2 -1.21 39.81 -39.54
C LEU A 2 -0.47 39.52 -38.21
N GLU A 3 -0.73 38.45 -37.47
CA GLU A 3 -1.87 37.52 -37.39
C GLU A 3 -1.69 36.62 -36.14
N GLN A 4 -2.74 35.87 -35.82
CA GLN A 4 -3.02 35.06 -34.63
C GLN A 4 -2.12 33.82 -34.40
N ALA A 5 -2.05 33.42 -33.11
CA ALA A 5 -2.19 32.09 -32.50
C ALA A 5 -1.87 30.81 -33.33
N ASN A 6 -1.14 29.85 -32.73
CA ASN A 6 -1.74 28.61 -32.19
C ASN A 6 -0.69 27.68 -31.53
N ALA A 7 -1.13 26.98 -30.48
CA ALA A 7 -0.44 25.86 -29.85
C ALA A 7 -0.61 24.57 -30.67
N LEU A 8 0.35 23.64 -30.62
CA LEU A 8 0.24 22.19 -30.88
C LEU A 8 1.53 21.53 -30.33
N ASN A 9 1.52 20.77 -29.22
CA ASN A 9 0.96 19.42 -28.99
C ASN A 9 1.87 18.31 -29.55
N HIS A 10 2.59 17.58 -28.69
CA HIS A 10 2.97 16.16 -28.90
C HIS A 10 3.34 15.48 -27.58
N SER A 11 2.43 14.60 -27.12
CA SER A 11 2.64 13.46 -26.23
C SER A 11 2.02 12.21 -26.93
N PRO A 12 2.15 10.97 -26.41
CA PRO A 12 3.26 10.07 -26.65
C PRO A 12 2.81 8.78 -27.38
N VAL A 13 3.78 7.90 -27.59
CA VAL A 13 3.68 6.61 -28.27
C VAL A 13 2.71 5.66 -27.55
N ARG A 14 1.62 5.28 -28.25
CA ARG A 14 0.75 4.14 -27.91
C ARG A 14 1.50 2.83 -28.12
N ALA A 15 1.62 2.00 -27.09
CA ALA A 15 1.93 0.57 -27.20
C ALA A 15 0.62 -0.24 -27.16
N ALA A 16 0.53 -1.23 -28.03
CA ALA A 16 -0.68 -1.95 -28.41
C ALA A 16 -1.20 -2.92 -27.32
N ARG A 17 -2.52 -2.91 -27.13
CA ARG A 17 -3.30 -3.92 -26.38
C ARG A 17 -3.31 -5.26 -27.13
N LEU A 18 -3.12 -6.35 -26.38
CA LEU A 18 -3.62 -7.69 -26.72
C LEU A 18 -4.39 -8.25 -25.52
N SER A 19 -5.45 -8.97 -25.85
CA SER A 19 -6.69 -9.28 -25.12
C SER A 19 -6.62 -10.31 -24.00
N GLY A 20 -7.45 -10.13 -22.97
CA GLY A 20 -8.22 -11.23 -22.36
C GLY A 20 -8.30 -11.25 -20.82
N GLY A 21 -9.37 -10.67 -20.25
CA GLY A 21 -9.87 -10.92 -18.89
C GLY A 21 -9.43 -9.91 -17.82
N MET A 22 -10.41 -9.32 -17.10
CA MET A 22 -10.29 -8.22 -16.12
C MET A 22 -9.95 -6.86 -16.75
N GLU A 23 -10.88 -6.29 -17.52
CA GLU A 23 -10.70 -4.95 -18.11
C GLU A 23 -10.68 -3.86 -17.02
N ASP A 24 -9.49 -3.31 -16.81
CA ASP A 24 -9.16 -1.88 -16.78
C ASP A 24 -10.13 -0.96 -16.02
N TYR A 25 -10.19 -1.07 -14.69
CA TYR A 25 -10.47 0.10 -13.85
C TYR A 25 -9.16 0.88 -13.67
N ALA A 26 -9.12 2.16 -14.05
CA ALA A 26 -7.90 2.98 -13.95
C ALA A 26 -7.34 3.00 -12.52
N GLY A 27 -8.21 3.10 -11.50
CA GLY A 27 -7.84 2.98 -10.08
C GLY A 27 -7.59 1.55 -9.55
N SER A 28 -7.55 0.52 -10.41
CA SER A 28 -7.16 -0.85 -10.04
C SER A 28 -5.70 -1.18 -10.34
N GLN A 29 -4.98 -0.27 -11.01
CA GLN A 29 -3.52 -0.33 -11.08
C GLN A 29 -3.04 -0.52 -9.64
N ALA A 30 -2.23 -1.55 -9.40
CA ALA A 30 -1.66 -1.82 -8.08
C ALA A 30 -1.09 -0.50 -7.54
N GLN A 31 -1.27 -0.21 -6.24
CA GLN A 31 -0.55 0.91 -5.65
C GLN A 31 0.90 0.76 -6.04
N GLY A 32 1.41 1.73 -6.80
CA GLY A 32 2.76 1.70 -7.34
C GLY A 32 3.76 1.54 -6.20
N SER A 33 5.01 1.23 -6.57
CA SER A 33 6.08 1.17 -5.58
C SER A 33 6.10 2.47 -4.77
N VAL A 34 6.08 2.38 -3.44
CA VAL A 34 6.14 3.53 -2.56
C VAL A 34 7.60 3.83 -2.24
N LEU A 35 8.03 5.04 -2.57
CA LEU A 35 9.22 5.66 -2.02
C LEU A 35 8.82 6.51 -0.81
N PHE A 36 9.71 6.61 0.19
CA PHE A 36 9.59 7.66 1.21
C PHE A 36 9.47 9.00 0.49
N SER A 37 8.30 9.63 0.53
CA SER A 37 8.09 10.96 -0.03
C SER A 37 8.97 11.97 0.72
N ASP A 38 9.85 12.68 0.00
CA ASP A 38 10.52 13.97 0.27
C ASP A 38 10.71 14.48 1.73
N SER A 39 10.77 13.59 2.73
CA SER A 39 11.04 13.95 4.12
C SER A 39 12.53 14.22 4.23
N ALA A 40 12.90 15.50 4.17
CA ALA A 40 14.24 16.01 4.41
C ALA A 40 14.86 15.54 5.75
N ASP A 41 14.08 14.92 6.63
CA ASP A 41 14.53 14.39 7.93
C ASP A 41 15.45 13.16 7.79
N TRP A 42 15.45 12.51 6.63
CA TRP A 42 16.13 11.24 6.47
C TRP A 42 17.66 11.36 6.45
N GLU A 43 18.19 12.45 5.90
CA GLU A 43 19.63 12.78 5.92
C GLU A 43 20.09 13.13 7.34
N GLN A 44 19.20 13.77 8.11
CA GLN A 44 19.48 14.23 9.47
C GLN A 44 19.64 13.09 10.47
N HIS A 45 18.93 11.97 10.28
CA HIS A 45 18.90 10.88 11.26
C HIS A 45 19.78 9.67 10.91
N ALA A 46 20.09 9.41 9.63
CA ALA A 46 20.88 8.24 9.22
C ALA A 46 22.15 8.55 8.41
N GLY A 47 22.36 9.82 8.01
CA GLY A 47 23.40 10.21 7.05
C GLY A 47 23.06 9.84 5.61
N PRO A 48 23.84 10.31 4.61
CA PRO A 48 23.62 10.00 3.20
C PRO A 48 23.73 8.49 2.97
N LEU A 49 22.66 7.89 2.44
CA LEU A 49 22.65 6.47 2.10
C LEU A 49 23.65 6.25 0.94
N ASP A 50 24.76 5.55 1.19
CA ASP A 50 25.72 5.26 0.13
C ASP A 50 25.05 4.33 -0.88
N LEU A 51 24.80 4.82 -2.11
CA LEU A 51 24.21 4.06 -3.21
C LEU A 51 24.96 2.74 -3.49
N LYS A 52 26.24 2.62 -3.09
CA LYS A 52 27.00 1.35 -3.17
C LYS A 52 26.44 0.26 -2.26
N MET A 53 25.73 0.62 -1.20
CA MET A 53 25.06 -0.29 -0.26
C MET A 53 23.73 -0.82 -0.83
N CYS A 54 23.16 -0.15 -1.85
CA CYS A 54 21.97 -0.60 -2.57
C CYS A 54 22.29 -1.59 -3.70
N ARG A 55 23.34 -2.42 -3.54
CA ARG A 55 23.65 -3.48 -4.51
C ARG A 55 23.01 -4.79 -4.08
N PRO A 56 22.49 -5.61 -5.03
CA PRO A 56 21.86 -6.89 -4.68
C PRO A 56 22.78 -7.82 -3.87
N SER A 57 24.09 -7.77 -4.08
CA SER A 57 25.08 -8.57 -3.33
C SER A 57 25.10 -8.31 -1.82
N PHE A 58 24.57 -7.18 -1.35
CA PHE A 58 24.48 -6.84 0.08
C PHE A 58 23.12 -7.16 0.70
N ILE A 59 22.12 -7.58 -0.08
CA ILE A 59 20.77 -7.91 0.42
C ILE A 59 20.81 -8.88 1.61
N PRO A 60 21.58 -9.99 1.59
CA PRO A 60 21.66 -10.90 2.74
C PRO A 60 22.17 -10.23 4.02
N ASN A 61 23.11 -9.29 3.90
CA ASN A 61 23.64 -8.54 5.04
C ASN A 61 22.61 -7.56 5.60
N HIS A 62 21.87 -6.87 4.73
CA HIS A 62 20.78 -5.99 5.15
C HIS A 62 19.67 -6.76 5.85
N ILE A 63 19.30 -7.95 5.37
CA ILE A 63 18.31 -8.80 6.03
C ILE A 63 18.79 -9.25 7.41
N LYS A 64 20.08 -9.58 7.55
CA LYS A 64 20.68 -9.90 8.85
C LYS A 64 20.63 -8.70 9.80
N MET A 65 20.94 -7.50 9.32
CA MET A 65 20.87 -6.26 10.09
C MET A 65 19.44 -5.91 10.49
N ALA A 66 18.46 -6.07 9.61
CA ALA A 66 17.04 -5.93 9.91
C ALA A 66 16.59 -6.90 11.01
N ARG A 67 17.06 -8.15 10.95
CA ARG A 67 16.67 -9.20 11.91
C ARG A 67 17.24 -9.00 13.31
N SER A 68 18.53 -8.68 13.43
CA SER A 68 19.24 -8.73 14.71
C SER A 68 20.15 -7.53 15.00
N GLY A 69 20.12 -6.50 14.15
CA GLY A 69 20.92 -5.29 14.33
C GLY A 69 20.41 -4.41 15.47
N LYS A 70 21.22 -3.42 15.83
CA LYS A 70 20.81 -2.30 16.70
C LYS A 70 19.79 -1.41 15.99
N PRO A 71 19.03 -0.54 16.69
CA PRO A 71 18.00 0.31 16.07
C PRO A 71 18.46 1.05 14.81
N MET A 72 19.64 1.69 14.85
CA MET A 72 20.22 2.35 13.68
C MET A 72 20.58 1.41 12.51
N GLU A 73 21.03 0.20 12.81
CA GLU A 73 21.34 -0.81 11.78
C GLU A 73 20.05 -1.35 11.15
N LYS A 74 19.02 -1.58 11.96
CA LYS A 74 17.68 -1.96 11.49
C LYS A 74 17.08 -0.88 10.60
N LEU A 75 17.19 0.39 10.99
CA LEU A 75 16.74 1.54 10.20
C LEU A 75 17.46 1.61 8.85
N ALA A 76 18.80 1.59 8.87
CA ALA A 76 19.59 1.65 7.65
C ALA A 76 19.27 0.49 6.70
N ALA A 77 19.16 -0.73 7.23
CA ALA A 77 18.81 -1.90 6.47
C ALA A 77 17.40 -1.82 5.86
N ALA A 78 16.38 -1.49 6.66
CA ALA A 78 15.01 -1.39 6.20
C ALA A 78 14.87 -0.35 5.08
N ARG A 79 15.53 0.82 5.21
CA ARG A 79 15.51 1.87 4.18
C ARG A 79 16.19 1.46 2.88
N VAL A 80 17.34 0.77 2.95
CA VAL A 80 17.98 0.22 1.75
C VAL A 80 17.05 -0.78 1.07
N LEU A 81 16.41 -1.65 1.84
CA LEU A 81 15.46 -2.63 1.30
C LEU A 81 14.27 -1.92 0.63
N THR A 82 13.75 -0.83 1.20
CA THR A 82 12.68 -0.03 0.57
C THR A 82 13.10 0.45 -0.81
N ILE A 83 14.28 1.07 -0.94
CA ILE A 83 14.82 1.56 -2.22
C ILE A 83 14.99 0.43 -3.23
N LEU A 84 15.52 -0.71 -2.79
CA LEU A 84 15.72 -1.90 -3.64
C LEU A 84 14.40 -2.50 -4.14
N THR A 85 13.30 -2.25 -3.46
CA THR A 85 11.95 -2.68 -3.86
C THR A 85 11.19 -1.63 -4.68
N SER A 86 11.72 -0.40 -4.79
CA SER A 86 11.03 0.69 -5.47
C SER A 86 11.34 0.75 -6.97
N GLU A 87 10.34 1.03 -7.81
CA GLU A 87 10.42 1.09 -9.28
C GLU A 87 11.13 2.35 -9.79
N ASP A 88 11.15 3.43 -9.01
CA ASP A 88 11.83 4.69 -9.34
C ASP A 88 13.37 4.60 -9.25
N ALA A 89 13.92 3.49 -8.75
CA ALA A 89 15.35 3.24 -8.77
C ALA A 89 15.82 2.93 -10.21
N ALA A 90 16.05 3.97 -11.01
CA ALA A 90 16.42 3.95 -12.43
C ALA A 90 17.70 3.14 -12.82
N THR A 91 18.27 2.35 -11.90
CA THR A 91 19.59 1.72 -12.05
C THR A 91 19.69 0.26 -11.60
N LEU A 92 18.61 -0.35 -11.09
CA LEU A 92 18.63 -1.71 -10.52
C LEU A 92 17.50 -2.56 -11.08
N ASP A 93 17.76 -3.86 -11.30
CA ASP A 93 16.72 -4.83 -11.63
C ASP A 93 15.89 -5.08 -10.36
N VAL A 94 14.79 -4.33 -10.23
CA VAL A 94 13.92 -4.32 -9.05
C VAL A 94 13.29 -5.70 -8.82
N SER A 95 12.89 -6.40 -9.89
CA SER A 95 12.34 -7.77 -9.78
C SER A 95 13.38 -8.74 -9.22
N LYS A 96 14.64 -8.71 -9.71
CA LYS A 96 15.72 -9.50 -9.11
C LYS A 96 15.96 -9.15 -7.64
N SER A 97 15.88 -7.87 -7.30
CA SER A 97 16.08 -7.41 -5.92
C SER A 97 14.97 -7.93 -5.00
N ARG A 98 13.69 -7.85 -5.42
CA ARG A 98 12.56 -8.42 -4.68
C ARG A 98 12.71 -9.93 -4.49
N MET A 99 13.03 -10.67 -5.55
CA MET A 99 13.25 -12.12 -5.47
C MET A 99 14.35 -12.48 -4.48
N GLU A 100 15.50 -11.78 -4.53
CA GLU A 100 16.62 -12.01 -3.61
C GLU A 100 16.27 -11.65 -2.17
N ILE A 101 15.48 -10.58 -1.96
CA ILE A 101 14.97 -10.21 -0.63
C ILE A 101 14.09 -11.33 -0.08
N CYS A 102 13.17 -11.85 -0.89
CA CYS A 102 12.28 -12.94 -0.51
C CYS A 102 13.05 -14.23 -0.20
N SER A 103 13.97 -14.66 -1.08
CA SER A 103 14.75 -15.90 -0.91
C SER A 103 15.71 -15.84 0.27
N SER A 104 16.22 -14.67 0.62
CA SER A 104 17.08 -14.45 1.78
C SER A 104 16.31 -14.33 3.11
N GLY A 105 14.98 -14.46 3.10
CA GLY A 105 14.14 -14.39 4.31
C GLY A 105 13.86 -12.97 4.78
N GLY A 106 13.79 -12.03 3.84
CA GLY A 106 13.46 -10.62 4.07
C GLY A 106 12.07 -10.41 4.68
N PRO A 107 10.97 -10.99 4.12
CA PRO A 107 9.64 -10.84 4.71
C PRO A 107 9.59 -11.21 6.19
N GLU A 108 10.21 -12.33 6.58
CA GLU A 108 10.27 -12.78 7.97
C GLU A 108 11.02 -11.79 8.88
N ALA A 109 12.16 -11.25 8.43
CA ALA A 109 12.92 -10.27 9.19
C ALA A 109 12.14 -8.95 9.38
N LEU A 110 11.50 -8.46 8.33
CA LEU A 110 10.72 -7.22 8.34
C LEU A 110 9.45 -7.37 9.19
N LEU A 111 8.72 -8.48 9.06
CA LEU A 111 7.54 -8.78 9.89
C LEU A 111 7.89 -8.95 11.37
N THR A 112 9.08 -9.50 11.68
CA THR A 112 9.60 -9.55 13.04
C THR A 112 9.88 -8.15 13.59
N MET A 113 10.44 -7.24 12.79
CA MET A 113 10.64 -5.84 13.19
C MET A 113 9.31 -5.15 13.48
N LEU A 114 8.30 -5.34 12.62
CA LEU A 114 6.97 -4.77 12.79
C LEU A 114 6.27 -5.28 14.06
N SER A 115 6.46 -6.55 14.40
CA SER A 115 5.87 -7.17 15.58
C SER A 115 6.58 -6.82 16.90
N SER A 116 7.69 -6.08 16.85
CA SER A 116 8.45 -5.71 18.04
C SER A 116 7.62 -4.77 18.93
N THR A 117 7.45 -5.16 20.19
CA THR A 117 6.85 -4.33 21.24
C THR A 117 7.90 -3.53 22.01
N GLU A 118 9.11 -3.39 21.47
CA GLU A 118 10.15 -2.55 22.05
C GLU A 118 9.67 -1.10 22.09
N THR A 119 9.13 -0.69 23.23
CA THR A 119 8.79 0.72 23.50
C THR A 119 10.06 1.42 23.93
N THR A 120 10.66 2.19 23.02
CA THR A 120 11.82 3.03 23.32
C THR A 120 11.55 4.41 22.77
N ASP A 121 11.97 5.47 23.47
CA ASP A 121 11.98 6.85 22.94
C ASP A 121 12.96 7.05 21.77
N ASP A 122 13.53 5.95 21.24
CA ASP A 122 14.44 5.95 20.10
C ASP A 122 13.66 6.09 18.79
N THR A 123 13.67 7.31 18.25
CA THR A 123 13.12 7.67 16.94
C THR A 123 13.57 6.71 15.83
N SER A 124 14.79 6.15 15.93
CA SER A 124 15.35 5.26 14.92
C SER A 124 14.56 3.97 14.78
N LEU A 125 14.01 3.44 15.88
CA LEU A 125 13.22 2.21 15.85
C LEU A 125 11.86 2.45 15.21
N THR A 126 11.21 3.58 15.52
CA THR A 126 9.96 4.00 14.86
C THR A 126 10.15 4.14 13.36
N LEU A 127 11.17 4.89 12.94
CA LEU A 127 11.53 5.05 11.52
C LEU A 127 11.87 3.70 10.86
N ALA A 128 12.48 2.77 11.61
CA ALA A 128 12.79 1.45 11.09
C ALA A 128 11.53 0.62 10.84
N LYS A 129 10.52 0.73 11.71
CA LYS A 129 9.20 0.08 11.52
C LYS A 129 8.47 0.68 10.32
N GLU A 130 8.48 2.00 10.17
CA GLU A 130 7.90 2.69 9.00
C GLU A 130 8.55 2.20 7.69
N ALA A 131 9.89 2.15 7.64
CA ALA A 131 10.61 1.66 6.47
C ALA A 131 10.36 0.17 6.22
N ALA A 132 10.23 -0.64 7.27
CA ALA A 132 9.89 -2.04 7.14
C ALA A 132 8.48 -2.23 6.56
N ALA A 133 7.49 -1.45 7.01
CA ALA A 133 6.14 -1.49 6.49
C ALA A 133 6.09 -1.04 5.02
N ALA A 134 6.81 0.03 4.65
CA ALA A 134 6.93 0.47 3.26
C ALA A 134 7.52 -0.62 2.36
N THR A 135 8.59 -1.29 2.82
CA THR A 135 9.20 -2.41 2.08
C THR A 135 8.22 -3.56 1.91
N ILE A 136 7.46 -3.91 2.95
CA ILE A 136 6.42 -4.95 2.88
C ILE A 136 5.32 -4.55 1.88
N ALA A 137 4.85 -3.30 1.90
CA ALA A 137 3.86 -2.80 0.96
C ALA A 137 4.34 -2.94 -0.50
N ASN A 138 5.61 -2.59 -0.77
CA ASN A 138 6.23 -2.73 -2.09
C ASN A 138 6.34 -4.20 -2.53
N LEU A 139 6.73 -5.10 -1.63
CA LEU A 139 6.76 -6.54 -1.92
C LEU A 139 5.36 -7.08 -2.19
N CYS A 140 4.34 -6.59 -1.49
CA CYS A 140 2.96 -6.96 -1.72
C CYS A 140 2.39 -6.38 -3.02
N ALA A 141 2.88 -5.24 -3.51
CA ALA A 141 2.37 -4.64 -4.75
C ALA A 141 2.60 -5.56 -5.97
N GLN A 142 3.63 -6.40 -5.92
CA GLN A 142 4.15 -7.11 -7.07
C GLN A 142 3.90 -8.62 -6.96
N ASP A 143 3.39 -9.22 -8.02
CA ASP A 143 2.98 -10.64 -8.02
C ASP A 143 4.17 -11.60 -7.76
N ASP A 144 5.39 -11.21 -8.17
CA ASP A 144 6.60 -12.02 -8.00
C ASP A 144 7.07 -12.15 -6.54
N SER A 145 6.68 -11.22 -5.67
CA SER A 145 7.05 -11.22 -4.25
C SER A 145 5.88 -11.38 -3.28
N ARG A 146 4.64 -11.08 -3.69
CA ARG A 146 3.46 -11.09 -2.81
C ARG A 146 3.23 -12.44 -2.13
N ALA A 147 3.33 -13.55 -2.88
CA ALA A 147 3.12 -14.90 -2.34
C ALA A 147 4.10 -15.26 -1.20
N ALA A 148 5.34 -14.76 -1.27
CA ALA A 148 6.34 -14.99 -0.24
C ALA A 148 6.01 -14.25 1.07
N VAL A 149 5.28 -13.13 1.00
CA VAL A 149 4.84 -12.36 2.17
C VAL A 149 3.64 -13.02 2.85
N VAL A 150 2.62 -13.44 2.07
CA VAL A 150 1.41 -14.08 2.61
C VAL A 150 1.74 -15.34 3.42
N GLY A 151 2.68 -16.17 2.93
CA GLY A 151 3.08 -17.41 3.60
C GLY A 151 3.80 -17.26 4.96
N LYS A 152 3.85 -16.06 5.55
CA LYS A 152 4.55 -15.73 6.80
C LYS A 152 3.65 -15.06 7.85
N ASP A 153 2.34 -15.32 7.84
CA ASP A 153 1.34 -14.74 8.75
C ASP A 153 1.29 -13.19 8.72
N ALA A 154 1.64 -12.60 7.58
CA ALA A 154 1.74 -11.14 7.42
C ALA A 154 0.43 -10.41 7.75
N ILE A 155 -0.72 -10.96 7.33
CA ILE A 155 -2.04 -10.34 7.53
C ILE A 155 -2.30 -10.10 9.02
N GLY A 156 -2.07 -11.09 9.88
CA GLY A 156 -2.30 -10.96 11.32
C GLY A 156 -1.38 -9.94 12.00
N ILE A 157 -0.17 -9.73 11.47
CA ILE A 157 0.76 -8.70 11.96
C ILE A 157 0.28 -7.32 11.53
N LEU A 158 -0.06 -7.15 10.25
CA LEU A 158 -0.53 -5.88 9.70
C LEU A 158 -1.85 -5.43 10.35
N LEU A 159 -2.78 -6.35 10.62
CA LEU A 159 -4.01 -6.06 11.36
C LEU A 159 -3.71 -5.54 12.78
N LYS A 160 -2.76 -6.17 13.50
CA LYS A 160 -2.35 -5.68 14.83
C LYS A 160 -1.70 -4.30 14.78
N LEU A 161 -0.98 -3.96 13.71
CA LEU A 161 -0.40 -2.62 13.54
C LEU A 161 -1.50 -1.57 13.42
N ILE A 162 -2.48 -1.78 12.53
CA ILE A 162 -3.55 -0.80 12.31
C ILE A 162 -4.43 -0.58 13.55
N GLU A 163 -4.47 -1.55 14.47
CA GLU A 163 -5.19 -1.46 15.74
C GLU A 163 -4.42 -0.71 16.85
N ARG A 164 -3.09 -0.80 16.88
CA ARG A 164 -2.29 -0.45 18.07
C ARG A 164 -1.36 0.74 17.89
N GLU A 165 -0.95 1.00 16.65
CA GLU A 165 0.03 2.05 16.35
C GLU A 165 -0.67 3.38 16.10
N SER A 166 0.06 4.48 16.31
CA SER A 166 -0.43 5.84 16.06
C SER A 166 0.44 6.62 15.06
N SER A 167 1.54 6.03 14.57
CA SER A 167 2.33 6.66 13.50
C SER A 167 1.55 6.60 12.20
N GLU A 168 1.20 7.77 11.67
CA GLU A 168 0.44 7.89 10.42
C GLU A 168 1.19 7.21 9.26
N GLU A 169 2.50 7.42 9.16
CA GLU A 169 3.35 6.76 8.14
C GLU A 169 3.32 5.24 8.28
N LEU A 170 3.44 4.71 9.49
CA LEU A 170 3.40 3.26 9.71
C LEU A 170 2.04 2.66 9.33
N LEU A 171 0.96 3.32 9.77
CA LEU A 171 -0.41 2.91 9.46
C LEU A 171 -0.68 2.98 7.95
N LYS A 172 -0.19 4.03 7.29
CA LYS A 172 -0.32 4.26 5.85
C LYS A 172 0.24 3.10 5.05
N TYR A 173 1.48 2.69 5.34
CA TYR A 173 2.09 1.54 4.66
C TYR A 173 1.44 0.21 5.06
N ALA A 174 0.99 0.06 6.31
CA ALA A 174 0.27 -1.14 6.73
C ALA A 174 -1.05 -1.32 5.98
N CYS A 175 -1.83 -0.25 5.81
CA CYS A 175 -3.04 -0.24 4.99
C CYS A 175 -2.71 -0.60 3.54
N GLY A 176 -1.71 0.06 2.92
CA GLY A 176 -1.33 -0.24 1.53
C GLY A 176 -0.91 -1.70 1.33
N ALA A 177 -0.17 -2.28 2.29
CA ALA A 177 0.17 -3.69 2.27
C ALA A 177 -1.08 -4.59 2.35
N LEU A 178 -2.03 -4.31 3.26
CA LEU A 178 -3.29 -5.05 3.37
C LEU A 178 -4.10 -4.98 2.08
N GLY A 179 -4.24 -3.80 1.47
CA GLY A 179 -4.92 -3.63 0.19
C GLY A 179 -4.27 -4.46 -0.92
N ASN A 180 -2.94 -4.44 -1.00
CA ASN A 180 -2.21 -5.25 -1.98
C ASN A 180 -2.38 -6.76 -1.74
N LEU A 181 -2.47 -7.21 -0.48
CA LEU A 181 -2.75 -8.61 -0.15
C LEU A 181 -4.19 -9.04 -0.45
N ALA A 182 -5.17 -8.15 -0.24
CA ALA A 182 -6.57 -8.40 -0.56
C ALA A 182 -6.82 -8.65 -2.06
N ARG A 183 -5.94 -8.14 -2.95
CA ARG A 183 -5.99 -8.38 -4.39
C ARG A 183 -5.73 -9.85 -4.77
N GLU A 184 -4.98 -10.57 -3.94
CA GLU A 184 -4.45 -11.89 -4.31
C GLU A 184 -5.54 -12.97 -4.36
N SER A 185 -6.42 -13.01 -3.35
CA SER A 185 -7.42 -14.07 -3.25
C SER A 185 -8.55 -13.70 -2.30
N VAL A 186 -9.69 -14.39 -2.46
CA VAL A 186 -10.86 -14.23 -1.57
C VAL A 186 -10.50 -14.67 -0.14
N GLU A 187 -9.66 -15.69 0.03
CA GLU A 187 -9.21 -16.14 1.35
C GLU A 187 -8.42 -15.03 2.08
N ASN A 188 -7.62 -14.25 1.36
CA ASN A 188 -6.95 -13.08 1.95
C ASN A 188 -7.97 -11.99 2.32
N GLN A 189 -8.99 -11.74 1.48
CA GLN A 189 -10.04 -10.78 1.81
C GLN A 189 -10.78 -11.19 3.09
N GLU A 190 -11.12 -12.48 3.24
CA GLU A 190 -11.75 -13.03 4.45
C GLU A 190 -10.84 -12.92 5.68
N ALA A 191 -9.54 -13.17 5.52
CA ALA A 191 -8.58 -13.04 6.61
C ALA A 191 -8.37 -11.57 7.05
N ILE A 192 -8.55 -10.61 6.14
CA ILE A 192 -8.42 -9.17 6.42
C ILE A 192 -9.74 -8.56 6.93
N ALA A 193 -10.90 -9.17 6.63
CA ALA A 193 -12.22 -8.66 6.99
C ALA A 193 -12.40 -8.22 8.46
N PRO A 194 -11.81 -8.89 9.48
CA PRO A 194 -11.87 -8.42 10.86
C PRO A 194 -11.34 -6.99 11.08
N GLY A 195 -10.47 -6.49 10.19
CA GLY A 195 -9.92 -5.14 10.22
C GLY A 195 -10.80 -4.06 9.60
N ILE A 196 -11.91 -4.40 8.93
CA ILE A 196 -12.82 -3.44 8.27
C ILE A 196 -13.24 -2.28 9.19
N PRO A 197 -13.68 -2.51 10.44
CA PRO A 197 -14.03 -1.42 11.35
C PRO A 197 -12.90 -0.41 11.58
N GLN A 198 -11.67 -0.91 11.72
CA GLN A 198 -10.52 -0.06 11.96
C GLN A 198 -10.09 0.67 10.69
N LEU A 199 -10.14 0.03 9.53
CA LEU A 199 -9.90 0.68 8.24
C LEU A 199 -10.88 1.83 7.98
N ILE A 200 -12.16 1.66 8.32
CA ILE A 200 -13.18 2.72 8.28
C ILE A 200 -12.82 3.87 9.23
N ASN A 201 -12.36 3.57 10.45
CA ASN A 201 -11.93 4.61 11.38
C ASN A 201 -10.73 5.40 10.83
N LEU A 202 -9.74 4.70 10.26
CA LEU A 202 -8.54 5.32 9.69
C LEU A 202 -8.87 6.16 8.46
N SER A 203 -9.81 5.75 7.62
CA SER A 203 -10.25 6.55 6.47
C SER A 203 -11.00 7.83 6.88
N ARG A 204 -11.66 7.83 8.04
CA ARG A 204 -12.32 9.02 8.62
C ARG A 204 -11.37 9.99 9.34
N LEU A 205 -10.12 9.59 9.64
CA LEU A 205 -9.21 10.44 10.41
C LEU A 205 -8.73 11.69 9.65
N VAL A 206 -8.62 11.60 8.32
CA VAL A 206 -8.10 12.67 7.45
C VAL A 206 -9.11 13.07 6.36
N GLY A 207 -10.14 12.25 6.12
CA GLY A 207 -11.14 12.38 5.06
C GLY A 207 -12.51 12.88 5.50
N ILE A 208 -13.12 13.65 4.60
CA ILE A 208 -14.50 14.17 4.55
C ILE A 208 -15.38 13.86 5.77
N LYS A 209 -15.74 14.91 6.49
CA LYS A 209 -16.71 14.82 7.58
C LYS A 209 -18.03 14.26 7.04
N PRO A 210 -18.80 13.45 7.80
CA PRO A 210 -20.02 12.78 7.35
C PRO A 210 -21.09 13.63 6.64
N ASP A 211 -20.98 14.96 6.70
CA ASP A 211 -21.94 15.95 6.21
C ASP A 211 -21.43 16.76 4.99
N ASP A 212 -20.27 16.44 4.41
CA ASP A 212 -19.69 17.17 3.27
C ASP A 212 -19.82 16.37 1.96
N ASP A 213 -21.07 16.27 1.49
CA ASP A 213 -21.45 15.58 0.24
C ASP A 213 -20.75 16.17 -1.00
N GLU A 214 -20.37 17.45 -0.96
CA GLU A 214 -19.72 18.16 -2.06
C GLU A 214 -18.26 17.71 -2.21
N ALA A 215 -17.51 17.60 -1.10
CA ALA A 215 -16.19 17.00 -1.12
C ALA A 215 -16.24 15.53 -1.58
N ALA A 216 -17.29 14.78 -1.20
CA ALA A 216 -17.43 13.35 -1.53
C ALA A 216 -17.70 13.13 -3.03
N GLU A 217 -18.35 14.10 -3.68
CA GLU A 217 -18.63 14.10 -5.11
C GLU A 217 -17.44 14.61 -5.95
N HIS A 218 -16.62 15.51 -5.41
CA HIS A 218 -15.48 16.10 -6.11
C HIS A 218 -14.17 15.36 -5.96
N ALA A 219 -14.04 14.46 -4.98
CA ALA A 219 -12.85 13.63 -4.84
C ALA A 219 -12.80 12.56 -5.94
N SER A 220 -12.25 12.92 -7.09
CA SER A 220 -11.73 11.94 -8.02
C SER A 220 -10.47 11.31 -7.41
N LEU A 221 -10.42 9.98 -7.34
CA LEU A 221 -9.19 9.28 -7.00
C LEU A 221 -8.03 9.65 -7.94
N ASP A 222 -8.33 10.08 -9.16
CA ASP A 222 -7.34 10.54 -10.13
C ASP A 222 -6.54 11.76 -9.64
N ASP A 223 -7.10 12.58 -8.73
CA ASP A 223 -6.40 13.70 -8.07
C ASP A 223 -5.72 13.27 -6.76
N ALA A 224 -6.22 12.19 -6.13
CA ALA A 224 -5.68 11.62 -4.89
C ALA A 224 -4.44 10.76 -5.10
N GLU A 225 -4.21 10.22 -6.31
CA GLU A 225 -3.02 9.43 -6.66
C GLU A 225 -1.68 10.16 -6.41
N ALA A 226 -1.70 11.50 -6.33
CA ALA A 226 -0.50 12.29 -6.02
C ALA A 226 -0.08 12.23 -4.55
N ASP A 227 -0.99 11.88 -3.62
CA ASP A 227 -0.72 11.83 -2.18
C ASP A 227 -1.10 10.45 -1.61
N ASN A 228 -0.10 9.56 -1.50
CA ASN A 228 -0.22 8.20 -0.96
C ASN A 228 -0.49 8.19 0.57
N GLY A 229 -1.40 9.03 1.05
CA GLY A 229 -1.74 9.24 2.46
C GLY A 229 -2.45 8.07 3.14
N LEU A 230 -2.54 8.11 4.47
CA LEU A 230 -3.16 7.05 5.27
C LEU A 230 -4.62 6.79 4.87
N GLU A 231 -5.42 7.84 4.73
CA GLU A 231 -6.82 7.75 4.35
C GLU A 231 -7.00 7.05 3.00
N LEU A 232 -6.22 7.47 2.00
CA LEU A 232 -6.28 6.92 0.66
C LEU A 232 -5.98 5.43 0.67
N ASN A 233 -4.92 5.02 1.38
CA ASN A 233 -4.55 3.61 1.50
C ASN A 233 -5.60 2.78 2.25
N ALA A 234 -6.21 3.34 3.30
CA ALA A 234 -7.31 2.68 4.02
C ALA A 234 -8.54 2.50 3.11
N SER A 235 -8.89 3.53 2.35
CA SER A 235 -10.04 3.54 1.44
C SER A 235 -9.87 2.57 0.26
N ILE A 236 -8.69 2.57 -0.37
CA ILE A 236 -8.34 1.62 -1.42
C ILE A 236 -8.37 0.18 -0.89
N THR A 237 -7.95 -0.03 0.36
CA THR A 237 -8.04 -1.35 1.00
C THR A 237 -9.49 -1.79 1.17
N LEU A 238 -10.35 -0.92 1.71
CA LEU A 238 -11.80 -1.19 1.84
C LEU A 238 -12.43 -1.55 0.49
N ARG A 239 -12.09 -0.80 -0.56
CA ARG A 239 -12.54 -1.10 -1.92
C ARG A 239 -12.12 -2.49 -2.38
N LYS A 240 -10.86 -2.85 -2.22
CA LYS A 240 -10.34 -4.17 -2.60
C LYS A 240 -10.95 -5.32 -1.78
N LEU A 241 -11.39 -5.04 -0.55
CA LEU A 241 -12.13 -6.01 0.28
C LEU A 241 -13.58 -6.17 -0.14
N ALA A 242 -14.19 -5.14 -0.73
CA ALA A 242 -15.57 -5.17 -1.20
C ALA A 242 -15.74 -5.80 -2.59
N ILE A 243 -14.75 -5.63 -3.48
CA ILE A 243 -14.81 -6.16 -4.86
C ILE A 243 -14.92 -7.69 -4.83
N GLY A 244 -16.01 -8.20 -5.40
CA GLY A 244 -16.25 -9.64 -5.53
C GLY A 244 -16.53 -10.36 -4.22
N ASN A 245 -16.80 -9.63 -3.13
CA ASN A 245 -17.00 -10.18 -1.79
C ASN A 245 -18.22 -9.54 -1.10
N ALA A 246 -19.41 -10.09 -1.35
CA ALA A 246 -20.65 -9.54 -0.82
C ALA A 246 -20.74 -9.51 0.71
N PRO A 247 -20.23 -10.51 1.46
CA PRO A 247 -20.20 -10.40 2.93
C PRO A 247 -19.45 -9.15 3.41
N ASN A 248 -18.28 -8.87 2.84
CA ASN A 248 -17.51 -7.67 3.18
C ASN A 248 -18.24 -6.39 2.76
N TYR A 249 -18.82 -6.36 1.55
CA TYR A 249 -19.60 -5.21 1.08
C TYR A 249 -20.78 -4.92 2.01
N LYS A 250 -21.56 -5.94 2.39
CA LYS A 250 -22.71 -5.81 3.29
C LYS A 250 -22.29 -5.30 4.67
N MET A 251 -21.17 -5.81 5.20
CA MET A 251 -20.61 -5.30 6.44
C MET A 251 -20.27 -3.80 6.36
N MET A 252 -19.70 -3.35 5.23
CA MET A 252 -19.43 -1.92 5.01
C MET A 252 -20.72 -1.10 4.86
N GLU A 253 -21.72 -1.63 4.15
CA GLU A 253 -23.03 -0.99 3.96
C GLU A 253 -23.76 -0.75 5.29
N GLU A 254 -23.60 -1.65 6.26
CA GLU A 254 -24.16 -1.51 7.61
C GLU A 254 -23.41 -0.49 8.48
N MET A 255 -22.15 -0.15 8.14
CA MET A 255 -21.25 0.69 8.96
C MET A 255 -21.03 2.11 8.42
N LEU A 256 -21.27 2.31 7.12
CA LEU A 256 -21.00 3.54 6.40
C LEU A 256 -22.32 4.23 5.99
N THR A 257 -22.32 5.56 5.95
CA THR A 257 -23.42 6.29 5.31
C THR A 257 -23.40 6.07 3.80
N GLN A 258 -24.50 6.41 3.11
CA GLN A 258 -24.52 6.35 1.65
C GLN A 258 -23.43 7.24 1.03
N SER A 259 -23.18 8.43 1.58
CA SER A 259 -22.12 9.35 1.12
C SER A 259 -20.70 8.82 1.42
N GLU A 260 -20.50 8.06 2.50
CA GLU A 260 -19.21 7.43 2.79
C GLU A 260 -18.96 6.20 1.92
N LEU A 261 -19.97 5.35 1.71
CA LEU A 261 -19.93 4.27 0.71
C LEU A 261 -19.64 4.85 -0.67
N ARG A 262 -20.27 6.00 -0.95
CA ARG A 262 -20.01 6.83 -2.13
C ARG A 262 -18.50 7.06 -2.19
N TYR A 263 -17.98 7.92 -1.34
CA TYR A 263 -16.59 8.33 -1.34
C TYR A 263 -15.55 7.18 -1.31
N PHE A 264 -15.63 6.28 -0.34
CA PHE A 264 -14.62 5.24 -0.15
C PHE A 264 -14.64 4.18 -1.26
N LEU A 265 -15.80 3.89 -1.86
CA LEU A 265 -15.98 2.79 -2.81
C LEU A 265 -16.28 3.25 -4.27
N HIS A 266 -16.36 4.55 -4.56
CA HIS A 266 -16.85 5.11 -5.84
C HIS A 266 -15.95 4.97 -7.08
N GLY A 267 -16.50 4.97 -8.31
CA GLY A 267 -17.90 5.10 -8.75
C GLY A 267 -18.57 3.78 -9.12
N GLU A 268 -19.87 3.84 -9.47
CA GLU A 268 -20.75 2.72 -9.89
C GLU A 268 -20.00 1.39 -10.03
N LEU A 269 -20.12 0.50 -9.03
CA LEU A 269 -19.86 -0.91 -9.29
C LEU A 269 -20.63 -1.22 -10.58
N PRO A 270 -19.95 -1.64 -11.67
CA PRO A 270 -20.60 -1.81 -12.96
C PRO A 270 -21.88 -2.58 -12.70
N ASN A 271 -23.01 -2.05 -13.17
CA ASN A 271 -24.38 -2.26 -12.65
C ASN A 271 -24.85 -3.71 -12.39
N ASP A 272 -24.05 -4.74 -12.64
CA ASP A 272 -24.26 -6.14 -12.27
C ASP A 272 -22.96 -6.98 -12.13
N GLU A 273 -21.76 -6.38 -12.17
CA GLU A 273 -20.48 -7.12 -12.12
C GLU A 273 -19.71 -6.83 -10.84
N GLY A 274 -20.15 -7.46 -9.75
CA GLY A 274 -19.43 -7.47 -8.46
C GLY A 274 -20.34 -7.30 -7.24
N ARG A 275 -21.54 -6.74 -7.43
CA ARG A 275 -22.63 -6.88 -6.46
C ARG A 275 -23.24 -8.27 -6.66
N ILE A 276 -23.14 -9.14 -5.66
CA ILE A 276 -23.96 -10.34 -5.65
C ILE A 276 -25.41 -9.86 -5.64
N PRO A 277 -26.26 -10.25 -6.61
CA PRO A 277 -27.64 -9.80 -6.65
C PRO A 277 -28.32 -10.15 -5.33
N ASP A 278 -29.20 -9.27 -4.84
CA ASP A 278 -29.82 -9.41 -3.51
C ASP A 278 -30.48 -10.79 -3.27
N SER A 279 -30.77 -11.53 -4.35
CA SER A 279 -31.30 -12.90 -4.36
C SER A 279 -30.32 -14.01 -3.95
N GLU A 280 -29.02 -13.72 -3.86
CA GLU A 280 -27.95 -14.66 -3.52
C GLU A 280 -27.31 -14.37 -2.14
N ILE A 281 -27.73 -13.30 -1.46
CA ILE A 281 -27.23 -12.89 -0.14
C ILE A 281 -27.73 -13.80 0.99
N ASP A 282 -28.83 -14.54 0.77
CA ASP A 282 -29.52 -15.37 1.78
C ASP A 282 -29.48 -16.89 1.48
N LYS A 283 -28.57 -17.37 0.62
CA LYS A 283 -28.34 -18.80 0.37
C LYS A 283 -27.09 -19.32 1.05
#